data_AF-A0A8C5H4S6-F1
#
_entry.id   AF-A0A8C5H4S6-F1
#
_cell.length_a   1.000
_cell.length_b   1.000
_cell.length_c   1.000
_cell.angle_alpha   90.00
_cell.angle_beta   90.00
_cell.angle_gamma   90.00
#
_symmetry.space_group_name_H-M   'P 1'
#
loop_
_entity.id
_entity.type
_entity.pdbx_description
1 polymer ?
#
loop_
_entity_poly.entity_id
_entity_poly.type
_entity_poly.pdbx_seq_one_letter_code
_entity_poly.pdbx_strand_id
1 'polypeptide(L)'
;CINVIVCFFAFSDSDNHVVFLVDHAWTYRVDKAREQLEQIPGLLSRMASLVGVDFHGEAPDPSIVKAVMECLWKYNQTYQLSQGSAEEKVPVWYIMDEFGSQVQHSNQPSCAMAPFFYIHGQLAYTILWPLRDLLKGDEVTRDYAYGETDSLVRRCRLLPWIPDELEGVSDTTAEPPDTYYETIVRENKEDLPVEIQPYTVPKDKRLKVYSEMSQVRKNLSHPRFQLTEDEQDADIIWAYNHIKDYRELSMQRPHVLLNQFPCESVVTVKDCLAAVSRRANAGSEPDWLPQTFNLQTELPQFIKHYRLRQQRGVNNHWICKPWNLARGLDTHITDNLDYIIRQRESTPKVVCKYLENPVLFDRVEVGLVKFDIRYMLMLRSVQPLRLYAYNVFWLRFANKHFSLNHFDDYQRHFTVMNYAEGVELKQVHYDEFISMFEMQYPDYTWKEVEGDVFKAFKELFQAATSRPAPYGICAYPSSRAIYAVDLMLKWSKAPNGDIFMQPQILEVNFSPDCTRACLYHPDFYNHMFQTLFLDEPQDCPVTQII
;
A
#
# COMPACT_ATOMS: atom_id res chain seq x y z
N CYS A 1 30.41 -13.03 -17.96
CA CYS A 1 29.18 -13.82 -17.95
C CYS A 1 29.53 -15.27 -18.28
N ILE A 2 28.98 -16.21 -17.52
CA ILE A 2 29.01 -17.64 -17.86
C ILE A 2 27.73 -17.88 -18.66
N ASN A 3 27.85 -18.39 -19.89
CA ASN A 3 26.69 -18.66 -20.74
C ASN A 3 26.30 -20.13 -20.65
N VAL A 4 25.00 -20.41 -20.63
CA VAL A 4 24.46 -21.77 -20.68
C VAL A 4 24.36 -22.20 -22.14
N ILE A 5 24.99 -23.32 -22.50
CA ILE A 5 25.00 -23.83 -23.88
C ILE A 5 24.50 -25.27 -23.97
N VAL A 6 23.95 -25.64 -25.13
CA VAL A 6 23.55 -27.02 -25.42
C VAL A 6 24.77 -27.90 -25.68
N CYS A 7 24.97 -28.96 -24.88
CA CYS A 7 26.21 -29.75 -24.92
C CYS A 7 26.15 -31.09 -25.68
N PHE A 8 25.02 -31.81 -25.70
CA PHE A 8 25.03 -33.23 -26.09
C PHE A 8 24.01 -33.68 -27.14
N PHE A 9 22.90 -32.95 -27.40
CA PHE A 9 21.90 -33.33 -28.41
C PHE A 9 21.24 -32.10 -29.05
N ALA A 10 20.87 -32.20 -30.33
CA ALA A 10 20.03 -31.19 -30.99
C ALA A 10 18.59 -31.36 -30.50
N PHE A 11 17.96 -30.27 -30.07
CA PHE A 11 16.56 -30.25 -29.65
C PHE A 11 15.71 -29.69 -30.79
N SER A 12 14.60 -30.36 -31.11
CA SER A 12 13.60 -29.86 -32.05
C SER A 12 12.43 -29.25 -31.26
N ASP A 13 11.95 -28.08 -31.67
CA ASP A 13 10.71 -27.47 -31.15
C ASP A 13 9.47 -28.32 -31.51
N SER A 14 9.60 -29.21 -32.49
CA SER A 14 8.54 -30.18 -32.83
C SER A 14 8.43 -31.37 -31.86
N ASP A 15 9.38 -31.53 -30.94
CA ASP A 15 9.38 -32.63 -29.96
C ASP A 15 8.75 -32.16 -28.64
N ASN A 16 7.45 -32.37 -28.51
CA ASN A 16 6.63 -31.97 -27.35
C ASN A 16 7.05 -32.61 -26.01
N HIS A 17 8.14 -33.40 -25.97
CA HIS A 17 8.64 -34.09 -24.78
C HIS A 17 9.90 -33.44 -24.17
N VAL A 18 10.43 -32.36 -24.73
CA VAL A 18 11.65 -31.71 -24.24
C VAL A 18 11.31 -30.63 -23.20
N VAL A 19 11.15 -31.06 -21.94
CA VAL A 19 10.96 -30.16 -20.79
C VAL A 19 12.01 -30.48 -19.73
N PHE A 20 12.72 -29.45 -19.28
CA PHE A 20 13.72 -29.53 -18.22
C PHE A 20 13.19 -28.94 -16.92
N LEU A 21 13.65 -29.48 -15.80
CA LEU A 21 13.42 -28.90 -14.48
C LEU A 21 14.67 -28.17 -14.03
N VAL A 22 14.47 -26.99 -13.47
CA VAL A 22 15.49 -26.13 -12.88
C VAL A 22 15.14 -25.93 -11.42
N ASP A 23 16.06 -26.29 -10.53
CA ASP A 23 15.81 -26.28 -9.10
C ASP A 23 15.79 -24.87 -8.55
N HIS A 24 15.06 -24.68 -7.45
CA HIS A 24 15.08 -23.44 -6.67
C HIS A 24 16.13 -23.59 -5.58
N ALA A 25 17.28 -22.94 -5.74
CA ALA A 25 18.35 -22.93 -4.73
C ALA A 25 17.91 -22.31 -3.40
N TRP A 26 17.00 -21.33 -3.48
CA TRP A 26 16.48 -20.63 -2.32
C TRP A 26 15.10 -20.08 -2.62
N THR A 27 14.16 -20.27 -1.69
CA THR A 27 12.78 -19.74 -1.76
C THR A 27 12.47 -19.06 -0.43
N TYR A 28 11.95 -17.84 -0.47
CA TYR A 28 11.82 -17.01 0.72
C TYR A 28 10.75 -15.91 0.58
N ARG A 29 10.36 -15.35 1.73
CA ARG A 29 9.66 -14.06 1.82
C ARG A 29 10.65 -12.99 2.18
N VAL A 30 10.50 -11.79 1.63
CA VAL A 30 11.50 -10.71 1.75
C VAL A 30 11.86 -10.42 3.22
N ASP A 31 10.86 -10.38 4.11
CA ASP A 31 11.03 -10.13 5.54
C ASP A 31 11.87 -11.20 6.26
N LYS A 32 12.00 -12.39 5.66
CA LYS A 32 12.82 -13.49 6.14
C LYS A 32 14.18 -13.62 5.46
N ALA A 33 14.45 -12.81 4.44
CA ALA A 33 15.66 -12.96 3.61
C ALA A 33 16.95 -12.83 4.44
N ARG A 34 17.07 -11.78 5.24
CA ARG A 34 18.24 -11.54 6.09
C ARG A 34 18.41 -12.64 7.13
N GLU A 35 17.34 -12.92 7.87
CA GLU A 35 17.31 -13.96 8.91
C GLU A 35 17.79 -15.31 8.35
N GLN A 36 17.30 -15.69 7.16
CA GLN A 36 17.69 -16.94 6.51
C GLN A 36 19.15 -16.94 6.05
N LEU A 37 19.65 -15.85 5.47
CA LEU A 37 21.07 -15.72 5.10
C LEU A 37 22.00 -15.85 6.32
N GLU A 38 21.56 -15.36 7.48
CA GLU A 38 22.32 -15.42 8.73
C GLU A 38 22.22 -16.79 9.43
N GLN A 39 21.09 -17.48 9.34
CA GLN A 39 20.83 -18.67 10.16
C GLN A 39 20.91 -19.99 9.41
N ILE A 40 20.64 -20.03 8.09
CA ILE A 40 20.65 -21.27 7.32
C ILE A 40 22.09 -21.64 6.94
N PRO A 41 22.64 -22.77 7.41
CA PRO A 41 24.02 -23.15 7.14
C PRO A 41 24.29 -23.29 5.63
N GLY A 42 25.38 -22.67 5.16
CA GLY A 42 25.83 -22.74 3.77
C GLY A 42 25.06 -21.85 2.78
N LEU A 43 23.89 -21.31 3.15
CA LEU A 43 23.09 -20.48 2.25
C LEU A 43 23.84 -19.20 1.83
N LEU A 44 24.42 -18.47 2.79
CA LEU A 44 25.17 -17.25 2.49
C LEU A 44 26.34 -17.54 1.54
N SER A 45 27.09 -18.63 1.77
CA SER A 45 28.22 -19.00 0.92
C SER A 45 27.78 -19.34 -0.51
N ARG A 46 26.69 -20.09 -0.66
CA ARG A 46 26.11 -20.41 -1.98
C ARG A 46 25.63 -19.14 -2.70
N MET A 47 24.90 -18.27 -2.00
CA MET A 47 24.39 -17.03 -2.60
C MET A 47 25.52 -16.04 -2.91
N ALA A 48 26.53 -15.90 -2.04
CA ALA A 48 27.72 -15.10 -2.28
C ALA A 48 28.48 -15.57 -3.53
N SER A 49 28.70 -16.89 -3.66
CA SER A 49 29.31 -17.47 -4.86
C SER A 49 28.49 -17.19 -6.12
N LEU A 50 27.15 -17.32 -6.04
CA LEU A 50 26.26 -17.07 -7.17
C LEU A 50 26.30 -15.61 -7.63
N VAL A 51 26.33 -14.65 -6.70
CA VAL A 51 26.37 -13.22 -7.02
C VAL A 51 27.78 -12.68 -7.25
N GLY A 52 28.82 -13.51 -7.12
CA GLY A 52 30.21 -13.14 -7.32
C GLY A 52 30.82 -12.31 -6.19
N VAL A 53 30.36 -12.50 -4.95
CA VAL A 53 30.92 -11.90 -3.74
C VAL A 53 31.86 -12.90 -3.08
N ASP A 54 33.13 -12.52 -2.90
CA ASP A 54 34.13 -13.37 -2.26
C ASP A 54 33.81 -13.56 -0.77
N PHE A 55 33.53 -14.80 -0.37
CA PHE A 55 33.26 -15.17 1.01
C PHE A 55 33.83 -16.56 1.32
N HIS A 56 34.74 -16.61 2.29
CA HIS A 56 35.44 -17.84 2.72
C HIS A 56 35.29 -18.11 4.22
N GLY A 57 34.38 -17.39 4.90
CA GLY A 57 34.14 -17.53 6.34
C GLY A 57 33.13 -18.63 6.67
N GLU A 58 33.23 -19.20 7.87
CA GLU A 58 32.25 -20.17 8.39
C GLU A 58 31.04 -19.49 9.06
N ALA A 59 31.21 -18.25 9.54
CA ALA A 59 30.16 -17.46 10.19
C ALA A 59 29.64 -16.34 9.28
N PRO A 60 28.34 -15.99 9.35
CA PRO A 60 27.77 -14.91 8.54
C PRO A 60 28.40 -13.56 8.87
N ASP A 61 28.98 -12.91 7.86
CA ASP A 61 29.47 -11.52 7.97
C ASP A 61 28.35 -10.55 7.56
N PRO A 62 27.93 -9.60 8.42
CA PRO A 62 26.88 -8.64 8.10
C PRO A 62 27.11 -7.82 6.83
N SER A 63 28.37 -7.54 6.48
CA SER A 63 28.74 -6.83 5.25
C SER A 63 28.50 -7.68 4.01
N ILE A 64 28.79 -8.98 4.08
CA ILE A 64 28.54 -9.96 3.01
C ILE A 64 27.03 -10.19 2.86
N VAL A 65 26.29 -10.35 3.96
CA VAL A 65 24.82 -10.45 3.93
C VAL A 65 24.22 -9.23 3.21
N LYS A 66 24.69 -8.02 3.55
CA LYS A 66 24.25 -6.79 2.89
C LYS A 66 24.58 -6.79 1.38
N ALA A 67 25.82 -7.12 1.01
CA ALA A 67 26.24 -7.16 -0.40
C ALA A 67 25.43 -8.18 -1.23
N VAL A 68 25.19 -9.35 -0.65
CA VAL A 68 24.34 -10.38 -1.25
C VAL A 68 22.92 -9.85 -1.46
N MET A 69 22.29 -9.31 -0.41
CA MET A 69 20.93 -8.73 -0.46
C MET A 69 20.78 -7.63 -1.52
N GLU A 70 21.81 -6.81 -1.75
CA GLU A 70 21.82 -5.78 -2.78
C GLU A 70 21.82 -6.38 -4.21
N CYS A 71 22.46 -7.53 -4.39
CA CYS A 71 22.63 -8.18 -5.70
C CYS A 71 21.54 -9.21 -6.04
N LEU A 72 20.76 -9.70 -5.06
CA LEU A 72 19.73 -10.74 -5.27
C LEU A 72 18.72 -10.38 -6.38
N TRP A 73 18.43 -9.09 -6.56
CA TRP A 73 17.41 -8.60 -7.48
C TRP A 73 17.75 -8.80 -8.97
N LYS A 74 18.98 -9.22 -9.29
CA LYS A 74 19.34 -9.68 -10.64
C LYS A 74 19.00 -11.16 -10.89
N TYR A 75 18.76 -11.93 -9.84
CA TYR A 75 18.56 -13.38 -9.92
C TYR A 75 17.15 -13.81 -9.51
N ASN A 76 16.60 -13.08 -8.54
CA ASN A 76 15.26 -13.30 -8.01
C ASN A 76 14.22 -13.49 -9.10
N GLN A 77 13.29 -14.39 -8.86
CA GLN A 77 12.03 -14.58 -9.57
C GLN A 77 10.92 -14.63 -8.53
N THR A 78 9.66 -14.58 -8.95
CA THR A 78 8.54 -14.61 -8.01
C THR A 78 7.36 -15.41 -8.52
N TYR A 79 6.60 -15.94 -7.58
CA TYR A 79 5.26 -16.47 -7.79
C TYR A 79 4.36 -16.10 -6.61
N GLN A 80 3.06 -16.20 -6.81
CA GLN A 80 2.06 -16.03 -5.76
C GLN A 80 1.03 -17.16 -5.84
N LEU A 81 0.46 -17.53 -4.70
CA LEU A 81 -0.65 -18.46 -4.67
C LEU A 81 -1.93 -17.74 -5.12
N SER A 82 -2.76 -18.40 -5.93
CA SER A 82 -4.03 -17.84 -6.41
C SER A 82 -5.16 -17.91 -5.37
N GLN A 83 -5.02 -18.80 -4.39
CA GLN A 83 -5.99 -19.11 -3.34
C GLN A 83 -5.37 -18.82 -1.97
N GLY A 84 -6.23 -18.65 -0.95
CA GLY A 84 -5.80 -18.42 0.43
C GLY A 84 -6.08 -17.02 0.96
N SER A 85 -5.65 -16.78 2.20
CA SER A 85 -5.71 -15.49 2.91
C SER A 85 -4.83 -14.42 2.23
N ALA A 86 -4.98 -13.16 2.64
CA ALA A 86 -4.14 -12.08 2.13
C ALA A 86 -2.65 -12.32 2.43
N GLU A 87 -2.36 -12.90 3.60
CA GLU A 87 -1.03 -13.28 4.07
C GLU A 87 -0.42 -14.42 3.24
N GLU A 88 -1.23 -15.42 2.87
CA GLU A 88 -0.80 -16.54 2.03
C GLU A 88 -0.52 -16.10 0.58
N LYS A 89 -1.25 -15.09 0.10
CA LYS A 89 -1.09 -14.51 -1.23
C LYS A 89 0.10 -13.55 -1.37
N VAL A 90 0.78 -13.21 -0.28
CA VAL A 90 2.02 -12.40 -0.35
C VAL A 90 3.03 -13.10 -1.28
N PRO A 91 3.65 -12.37 -2.21
CA PRO A 91 4.60 -12.92 -3.17
C PRO A 91 5.74 -13.70 -2.50
N VAL A 92 6.02 -14.88 -3.03
CA VAL A 92 7.19 -15.68 -2.69
C VAL A 92 8.27 -15.38 -3.71
N TRP A 93 9.47 -15.11 -3.24
CA TRP A 93 10.65 -14.87 -4.07
C TRP A 93 11.53 -16.11 -4.06
N TYR A 94 12.17 -16.38 -5.19
CA TYR A 94 13.08 -17.51 -5.31
C TYR A 94 14.25 -17.21 -6.22
N ILE A 95 15.35 -17.90 -5.96
CA ILE A 95 16.55 -17.90 -6.78
C ILE A 95 16.74 -19.32 -7.30
N MET A 96 16.91 -19.44 -8.62
CA MET A 96 17.20 -20.72 -9.25
C MET A 96 18.59 -21.20 -8.87
N ASP A 97 18.85 -22.49 -9.06
CA ASP A 97 20.20 -23.04 -9.00
C ASP A 97 21.20 -22.32 -9.92
N GLU A 98 22.46 -22.72 -9.81
CA GLU A 98 23.58 -22.17 -10.55
C GLU A 98 23.37 -22.29 -12.07
N PHE A 99 22.62 -23.29 -12.54
CA PHE A 99 22.28 -23.43 -13.95
C PHE A 99 21.23 -22.40 -14.36
N GLY A 100 20.08 -22.38 -13.69
CA GLY A 100 18.96 -21.50 -14.03
C GLY A 100 19.30 -20.03 -13.91
N SER A 101 20.08 -19.67 -12.89
CA SER A 101 20.54 -18.31 -12.64
C SER A 101 21.51 -17.77 -13.70
N GLN A 102 22.09 -18.64 -14.54
CA GLN A 102 22.98 -18.24 -15.64
C GLN A 102 22.26 -18.15 -16.99
N VAL A 103 20.97 -18.49 -17.09
CA VAL A 103 20.17 -18.32 -18.31
C VAL A 103 19.92 -16.84 -18.58
N GLN A 104 20.61 -16.28 -19.58
CA GLN A 104 20.65 -14.84 -19.85
C GLN A 104 19.42 -14.31 -20.60
N HIS A 105 19.28 -12.98 -20.60
CA HIS A 105 18.25 -12.29 -21.37
C HIS A 105 18.54 -12.30 -22.88
N SER A 106 17.50 -12.53 -23.69
CA SER A 106 17.46 -12.18 -25.11
C SER A 106 16.08 -11.64 -25.48
N ASN A 107 16.03 -10.64 -26.38
CA ASN A 107 14.78 -10.19 -27.01
C ASN A 107 14.25 -11.21 -28.06
N GLN A 108 15.09 -12.17 -28.44
CA GLN A 108 14.74 -13.34 -29.26
C GLN A 108 15.15 -14.59 -28.48
N PRO A 109 14.40 -14.94 -27.43
CA PRO A 109 14.78 -16.02 -26.52
C PRO A 109 14.79 -17.36 -27.25
N SER A 110 15.75 -18.21 -26.89
CA SER A 110 15.80 -19.59 -27.38
C SER A 110 14.85 -20.51 -26.61
N CYS A 111 14.56 -20.18 -25.35
CA CYS A 111 13.77 -20.98 -24.44
C CYS A 111 12.78 -20.09 -23.66
N ALA A 112 11.71 -20.71 -23.19
CA ALA A 112 10.83 -20.14 -22.17
C ALA A 112 11.11 -20.78 -20.82
N MET A 113 10.81 -20.03 -19.76
CA MET A 113 10.91 -20.50 -18.39
C MET A 113 9.70 -20.03 -17.59
N ALA A 114 9.15 -20.90 -16.74
CA ALA A 114 8.03 -20.54 -15.87
C ALA A 114 8.09 -21.29 -14.53
N PRO A 115 7.67 -20.66 -13.42
CA PRO A 115 7.54 -21.36 -12.14
C PRO A 115 6.46 -22.45 -12.23
N PHE A 116 6.72 -23.59 -11.62
CA PHE A 116 5.83 -24.74 -11.55
C PHE A 116 5.81 -25.30 -10.14
N PHE A 117 4.61 -25.44 -9.56
CA PHE A 117 4.44 -26.00 -8.22
C PHE A 117 3.90 -27.43 -8.31
N TYR A 118 4.73 -28.40 -7.94
CA TYR A 118 4.35 -29.81 -7.91
C TYR A 118 3.61 -30.14 -6.60
N ILE A 119 2.29 -30.11 -6.66
CA ILE A 119 1.39 -30.25 -5.50
C ILE A 119 1.69 -31.50 -4.67
N HIS A 120 1.85 -32.67 -5.31
CA HIS A 120 2.04 -33.94 -4.59
C HIS A 120 3.36 -34.01 -3.82
N GLY A 121 4.40 -33.34 -4.32
CA GLY A 121 5.69 -33.24 -3.65
C GLY A 121 5.84 -32.01 -2.77
N GLN A 122 4.89 -31.05 -2.84
CA GLN A 122 4.98 -29.73 -2.21
C GLN A 122 6.28 -28.99 -2.54
N LEU A 123 6.74 -29.09 -3.79
CA LEU A 123 8.00 -28.50 -4.25
C LEU A 123 7.76 -27.56 -5.43
N ALA A 124 8.49 -26.45 -5.43
CA ALA A 124 8.51 -25.50 -6.53
C ALA A 124 9.77 -25.72 -7.38
N TYR A 125 9.57 -25.69 -8.70
CA TYR A 125 10.62 -25.76 -9.72
C TYR A 125 10.40 -24.66 -10.74
N THR A 126 11.39 -24.42 -11.59
CA THR A 126 11.19 -23.70 -12.85
C THR A 126 11.23 -24.71 -13.97
N ILE A 127 10.21 -24.75 -14.81
CA ILE A 127 10.23 -25.53 -16.06
C ILE A 127 10.93 -24.70 -17.15
N LEU A 128 11.75 -25.36 -17.96
CA LEU A 128 12.43 -24.77 -19.12
C LEU A 128 12.15 -25.61 -20.36
N TRP A 129 11.78 -24.98 -21.47
CA TRP A 129 11.53 -25.65 -22.74
C TRP A 129 11.97 -24.78 -23.92
N PRO A 130 12.42 -25.39 -25.04
CA PRO A 130 12.82 -24.64 -26.23
C PRO A 130 11.63 -23.92 -26.88
N LEU A 131 11.92 -22.81 -27.57
CA LEU A 131 10.98 -22.07 -28.43
C LEU A 131 11.33 -22.17 -29.92
N ARG A 132 12.43 -22.87 -30.21
CA ARG A 132 13.01 -23.10 -31.53
C ARG A 132 13.99 -24.26 -31.43
N ASP A 133 14.36 -24.83 -32.56
CA ASP A 133 15.38 -25.86 -32.62
C ASP A 133 16.72 -25.31 -32.07
N LEU A 134 17.40 -26.10 -31.22
CA LEU A 134 18.69 -25.73 -30.64
C LEU A 134 19.74 -26.79 -30.96
N LEU A 135 20.84 -26.35 -31.54
CA LEU A 135 22.00 -27.15 -31.89
C LEU A 135 23.04 -27.11 -30.77
N LYS A 136 23.96 -28.08 -30.80
CA LYS A 136 25.11 -28.07 -29.90
C LYS A 136 25.89 -26.75 -30.04
N GLY A 137 26.13 -26.10 -28.91
CA GLY A 137 26.80 -24.81 -28.83
C GLY A 137 25.85 -23.61 -28.83
N ASP A 138 24.56 -23.80 -29.15
CA ASP A 138 23.58 -22.72 -29.05
C ASP A 138 23.37 -22.31 -27.59
N GLU A 139 23.22 -21.01 -27.38
CA GLU A 139 23.00 -20.42 -26.07
C GLU A 139 21.54 -20.54 -25.64
N VAL A 140 21.34 -20.94 -24.38
CA VAL A 140 20.04 -20.97 -23.72
C VAL A 140 19.77 -19.59 -23.11
N THR A 141 18.77 -18.91 -23.64
CA THR A 141 18.34 -17.56 -23.27
C THR A 141 16.83 -17.51 -23.03
N ARG A 142 16.38 -16.51 -22.27
CA ARG A 142 14.97 -16.24 -22.01
C ARG A 142 14.66 -14.74 -22.09
N ASP A 143 13.39 -14.38 -22.11
CA ASP A 143 12.97 -12.98 -22.03
C ASP A 143 12.67 -12.58 -20.56
N TYR A 144 13.49 -11.72 -19.95
CA TYR A 144 13.27 -11.22 -18.59
C TYR A 144 12.08 -10.25 -18.50
N ALA A 145 11.69 -9.63 -19.60
CA ALA A 145 10.56 -8.71 -19.68
C ALA A 145 9.39 -9.30 -20.47
N TYR A 146 9.28 -10.63 -20.50
CA TYR A 146 8.21 -11.35 -21.20
C TYR A 146 6.82 -10.76 -20.90
N GLY A 147 6.00 -10.63 -21.94
CA GLY A 147 4.64 -10.09 -21.88
C GLY A 147 4.54 -8.56 -21.81
N GLU A 148 5.64 -7.81 -21.66
CA GLU A 148 5.59 -6.34 -21.72
C GLU A 148 5.54 -5.86 -23.17
N THR A 149 4.47 -5.12 -23.50
CA THR A 149 4.22 -4.60 -24.85
C THR A 149 4.62 -3.13 -24.99
N ASP A 150 4.65 -2.38 -23.88
CA ASP A 150 5.12 -1.00 -23.91
C ASP A 150 6.65 -0.98 -23.97
N SER A 151 7.20 -0.44 -25.06
CA SER A 151 8.64 -0.42 -25.31
C SER A 151 9.44 0.35 -24.25
N LEU A 152 8.88 1.42 -23.68
CA LEU A 152 9.55 2.23 -22.65
C LEU A 152 9.51 1.51 -21.30
N VAL A 153 8.37 0.94 -20.93
CA VAL A 153 8.25 0.14 -19.71
C VAL A 153 9.13 -1.11 -19.80
N ARG A 154 9.22 -1.74 -20.97
CA ARG A 154 10.12 -2.88 -21.22
C ARG A 154 11.58 -2.52 -20.95
N ARG A 155 12.05 -1.38 -21.47
CA ARG A 155 13.41 -0.86 -21.17
C ARG A 155 13.61 -0.64 -19.68
N CYS A 156 12.62 -0.05 -19.00
CA CYS A 156 12.66 0.16 -17.55
C CYS A 156 12.76 -1.15 -16.77
N ARG A 157 12.00 -2.19 -17.15
CA ARG A 157 12.05 -3.52 -16.52
C ARG A 157 13.40 -4.23 -16.71
N LEU A 158 14.11 -3.96 -17.81
CA LEU A 158 15.39 -4.57 -18.11
C LEU A 158 16.59 -3.89 -17.44
N LEU A 159 16.40 -2.73 -16.81
CA LEU A 159 17.47 -1.95 -16.15
C LEU A 159 18.35 -2.73 -15.16
N PRO A 160 17.84 -3.69 -14.36
CA PRO A 160 18.70 -4.47 -13.47
C PRO A 160 19.82 -5.25 -14.20
N TRP A 161 19.65 -5.48 -15.50
CA TRP A 161 20.60 -6.24 -16.33
C TRP A 161 21.18 -5.43 -17.50
N ILE A 162 20.41 -4.52 -18.09
CA ILE A 162 20.79 -3.72 -19.26
C ILE A 162 20.65 -2.24 -18.90
N PRO A 163 21.77 -1.53 -18.69
CA PRO A 163 21.74 -0.10 -18.43
C PRO A 163 21.08 0.67 -19.59
N ASP A 164 20.25 1.63 -19.23
CA ASP A 164 19.57 2.53 -20.16
C ASP A 164 19.37 3.89 -19.47
N GLU A 165 19.72 4.98 -20.13
CA GLU A 165 19.60 6.35 -19.59
C GLU A 165 18.17 6.86 -19.55
N LEU A 166 17.24 6.21 -20.26
CA LEU A 166 15.84 6.63 -20.39
C LEU A 166 15.72 8.07 -20.93
N GLU A 167 16.44 8.36 -22.01
CA GLU A 167 16.38 9.66 -22.69
C GLU A 167 14.94 10.05 -23.05
N GLY A 168 14.59 11.31 -22.82
CA GLY A 168 13.25 11.86 -23.09
C GLY A 168 12.19 11.61 -22.01
N VAL A 169 12.50 10.84 -20.96
CA VAL A 169 11.57 10.63 -19.84
C VAL A 169 11.60 11.83 -18.87
N SER A 170 10.42 12.36 -18.56
CA SER A 170 10.20 13.39 -17.53
C SER A 170 10.07 12.75 -16.14
N ASP A 171 10.45 13.47 -15.08
CA ASP A 171 10.18 13.09 -13.69
C ASP A 171 8.83 13.60 -13.17
N THR A 172 8.10 14.38 -13.98
CA THR A 172 6.77 14.88 -13.64
C THR A 172 5.70 13.81 -13.80
N THR A 173 4.84 13.66 -12.79
CA THR A 173 3.64 12.83 -12.88
C THR A 173 2.39 13.71 -13.02
N ALA A 174 1.54 13.40 -13.99
CA ALA A 174 0.23 14.03 -14.16
C ALA A 174 -0.87 13.13 -13.58
N GLU A 175 -2.07 13.65 -13.39
CA GLU A 175 -3.23 12.78 -13.13
C GLU A 175 -3.40 11.77 -14.30
N PRO A 176 -3.66 10.48 -14.01
CA PRO A 176 -3.95 9.49 -15.03
C PRO A 176 -5.15 9.90 -15.91
N PRO A 177 -5.23 9.39 -17.16
CA PRO A 177 -6.36 9.68 -18.04
C PRO A 177 -7.66 9.07 -17.50
N ASP A 178 -8.79 9.59 -17.95
CA ASP A 178 -10.14 9.17 -17.55
C ASP A 178 -10.40 7.66 -17.69
N THR A 179 -9.82 7.03 -18.70
CA THR A 179 -9.89 5.59 -18.95
C THR A 179 -9.34 4.74 -17.80
N TYR A 180 -8.45 5.30 -16.98
CA TYR A 180 -7.94 4.69 -15.75
C TYR A 180 -9.06 4.46 -14.74
N TYR A 181 -9.79 5.53 -14.39
CA TYR A 181 -10.89 5.49 -13.43
C TYR A 181 -12.08 4.67 -13.97
N GLU A 182 -12.36 4.77 -15.27
CA GLU A 182 -13.40 3.94 -15.92
C GLU A 182 -13.08 2.45 -15.86
N THR A 183 -11.79 2.08 -15.98
CA THR A 183 -11.35 0.69 -15.83
C THR A 183 -11.51 0.21 -14.39
N ILE A 184 -11.16 1.02 -13.40
CA ILE A 184 -11.34 0.69 -11.98
C ILE A 184 -12.82 0.44 -11.65
N VAL A 185 -13.72 1.34 -12.04
CA VAL A 185 -15.16 1.15 -11.77
C VAL A 185 -15.72 -0.10 -12.45
N ARG A 186 -15.27 -0.39 -13.67
CA ARG A 186 -15.63 -1.63 -14.40
C ARG A 186 -15.10 -2.88 -13.69
N GLU A 187 -13.86 -2.87 -13.20
CA GLU A 187 -13.25 -3.99 -12.48
C GLU A 187 -13.88 -4.21 -11.09
N ASN A 188 -14.20 -3.11 -10.40
CA ASN A 188 -14.95 -3.15 -9.14
C ASN A 188 -16.38 -3.66 -9.33
N LYS A 189 -16.94 -3.54 -10.55
CA LYS A 189 -18.32 -3.87 -10.91
C LYS A 189 -19.32 -3.02 -10.11
N GLU A 190 -19.05 -1.73 -9.99
CA GLU A 190 -19.95 -0.78 -9.34
C GLU A 190 -20.97 -0.23 -10.34
N ASP A 191 -22.26 -0.40 -10.03
CA ASP A 191 -23.38 0.16 -10.79
C ASP A 191 -23.80 1.51 -10.19
N LEU A 192 -23.36 2.60 -10.82
CA LEU A 192 -23.61 3.96 -10.32
C LEU A 192 -25.11 4.27 -10.16
N PRO A 193 -25.50 5.03 -9.11
CA PRO A 193 -26.90 5.33 -8.80
C PRO A 193 -27.57 6.20 -9.86
N VAL A 194 -28.91 6.19 -9.88
CA VAL A 194 -29.69 7.24 -10.55
C VAL A 194 -29.89 8.44 -9.63
N GLU A 195 -30.23 9.59 -10.22
CA GLU A 195 -30.56 10.78 -9.45
C GLU A 195 -31.82 10.54 -8.61
N ILE A 196 -31.75 10.90 -7.33
CA ILE A 196 -32.85 10.74 -6.36
C ILE A 196 -33.05 12.03 -5.59
N GLN A 197 -34.27 12.24 -5.09
CA GLN A 197 -34.54 13.31 -4.15
C GLN A 197 -33.91 12.98 -2.78
N PRO A 198 -33.16 13.91 -2.17
CA PRO A 198 -32.60 13.70 -0.84
C PRO A 198 -33.71 13.37 0.18
N TYR A 199 -33.52 12.28 0.92
CA TYR A 199 -34.43 11.89 2.00
C TYR A 199 -34.08 12.63 3.29
N THR A 200 -35.06 13.36 3.85
CA THR A 200 -34.93 14.01 5.15
C THR A 200 -35.50 13.09 6.23
N VAL A 201 -34.67 12.75 7.22
CA VAL A 201 -35.09 11.95 8.37
C VAL A 201 -36.09 12.74 9.22
N PRO A 202 -37.31 12.22 9.49
CA PRO A 202 -38.24 12.86 10.40
C PRO A 202 -37.70 12.88 11.84
N LYS A 203 -37.90 13.99 12.56
CA LYS A 203 -37.37 14.20 13.93
C LYS A 203 -37.84 13.18 14.96
N ASP A 204 -39.01 12.59 14.78
CA ASP A 204 -39.55 11.61 15.73
C ASP A 204 -39.35 10.16 15.25
N LYS A 205 -38.75 9.96 14.06
CA LYS A 205 -38.53 8.62 13.51
C LYS A 205 -37.38 7.95 14.24
N ARG A 206 -37.64 6.74 14.74
CA ARG A 206 -36.62 5.79 15.16
C ARG A 206 -36.19 4.97 13.94
N LEU A 207 -34.93 5.11 13.54
CA LEU A 207 -34.39 4.50 12.32
C LEU A 207 -34.00 3.04 12.56
N LYS A 208 -34.46 2.14 11.70
CA LYS A 208 -34.04 0.74 11.69
C LYS A 208 -32.66 0.60 11.05
N VAL A 209 -31.73 -0.04 11.74
CA VAL A 209 -30.33 -0.21 11.31
C VAL A 209 -30.04 -1.69 11.09
N TYR A 210 -29.66 -2.05 9.87
CA TYR A 210 -29.12 -3.36 9.56
C TYR A 210 -27.59 -3.30 9.56
N SER A 211 -26.95 -4.23 10.24
CA SER A 211 -25.50 -4.40 10.18
C SER A 211 -25.09 -5.82 10.54
N GLU A 212 -24.10 -6.34 9.84
CA GLU A 212 -23.42 -7.59 10.15
C GLU A 212 -22.25 -7.38 11.14
N MET A 213 -21.84 -6.13 11.38
CA MET A 213 -20.69 -5.81 12.22
C MET A 213 -21.04 -5.95 13.70
N SER A 214 -20.41 -6.89 14.39
CA SER A 214 -20.62 -7.11 15.83
C SER A 214 -20.33 -5.86 16.67
N GLN A 215 -19.38 -5.02 16.25
CA GLN A 215 -19.04 -3.78 16.94
C GLN A 215 -20.20 -2.76 16.86
N VAL A 216 -20.87 -2.62 15.71
CA VAL A 216 -22.04 -1.74 15.58
C VAL A 216 -23.19 -2.28 16.42
N ARG A 217 -23.51 -3.58 16.28
CA ARG A 217 -24.64 -4.20 16.99
C ARG A 217 -24.52 -4.15 18.51
N LYS A 218 -23.29 -4.21 19.05
CA LYS A 218 -23.05 -4.18 20.50
C LYS A 218 -22.99 -2.77 21.08
N ASN A 219 -22.63 -1.76 20.29
CA ASN A 219 -22.31 -0.43 20.79
C ASN A 219 -23.23 0.69 20.27
N LEU A 220 -24.14 0.41 19.32
CA LEU A 220 -25.17 1.36 18.91
C LEU A 220 -26.36 1.29 19.88
N SER A 221 -26.37 2.17 20.87
CA SER A 221 -27.38 2.23 21.93
C SER A 221 -28.23 3.49 21.91
N HIS A 222 -27.94 4.44 21.01
CA HIS A 222 -28.65 5.71 20.91
C HIS A 222 -30.15 5.51 20.60
N PRO A 223 -31.07 6.21 21.31
CA PRO A 223 -32.51 5.89 21.33
C PRO A 223 -33.22 6.09 19.99
N ARG A 224 -32.67 6.93 19.10
CA ARG A 224 -33.18 7.14 17.73
C ARG A 224 -32.85 6.01 16.76
N PHE A 225 -32.13 4.98 17.20
CA PHE A 225 -31.80 3.82 16.37
C PHE A 225 -32.39 2.54 16.98
N GLN A 226 -32.71 1.60 16.08
CA GLN A 226 -33.17 0.26 16.44
C GLN A 226 -32.51 -0.74 15.50
N LEU A 227 -31.79 -1.72 16.05
CA LEU A 227 -31.20 -2.78 15.24
C LEU A 227 -32.31 -3.68 14.65
N THR A 228 -32.14 -4.10 13.41
CA THR A 228 -32.99 -5.09 12.72
C THR A 228 -32.13 -6.22 12.15
N GLU A 229 -32.67 -7.44 12.13
CA GLU A 229 -32.05 -8.60 11.47
C GLU A 229 -32.43 -8.70 9.99
N ASP A 230 -33.52 -8.03 9.59
CA ASP A 230 -33.98 -7.99 8.21
C ASP A 230 -33.49 -6.70 7.53
N GLU A 231 -32.64 -6.86 6.51
CA GLU A 231 -32.11 -5.77 5.71
C GLU A 231 -33.20 -5.06 4.90
N GLN A 232 -34.24 -5.77 4.46
CA GLN A 232 -35.33 -5.17 3.65
C GLN A 232 -36.13 -4.15 4.44
N ASP A 233 -36.21 -4.36 5.75
CA ASP A 233 -36.88 -3.50 6.72
C ASP A 233 -36.05 -2.28 7.16
N ALA A 234 -34.77 -2.22 6.78
CA ALA A 234 -33.83 -1.23 7.28
C ALA A 234 -34.03 0.16 6.65
N ASP A 235 -33.85 1.20 7.47
CA ASP A 235 -33.70 2.59 7.03
C ASP A 235 -32.22 2.94 6.78
N ILE A 236 -31.31 2.27 7.48
CA ILE A 236 -29.85 2.40 7.34
C ILE A 236 -29.26 1.01 7.12
N ILE A 237 -28.49 0.87 6.04
CA ILE A 237 -27.65 -0.30 5.80
C ILE A 237 -26.21 0.08 6.14
N TRP A 238 -25.70 -0.52 7.22
CA TRP A 238 -24.29 -0.42 7.60
C TRP A 238 -23.57 -1.72 7.24
N ALA A 239 -23.07 -1.77 6.01
CA ALA A 239 -22.42 -2.94 5.44
C ALA A 239 -20.91 -2.97 5.76
N TYR A 240 -20.39 -4.17 6.00
CA TYR A 240 -18.95 -4.42 6.09
C TYR A 240 -18.32 -4.56 4.69
N ASN A 241 -18.99 -5.27 3.79
CA ASN A 241 -18.55 -5.48 2.41
C ASN A 241 -18.87 -4.27 1.52
N HIS A 242 -18.13 -4.11 0.42
CA HIS A 242 -18.39 -3.05 -0.55
C HIS A 242 -19.78 -3.18 -1.17
N ILE A 243 -20.55 -2.09 -1.11
CA ILE A 243 -21.82 -1.93 -1.83
C ILE A 243 -21.50 -1.67 -3.30
N LYS A 244 -22.21 -2.34 -4.22
CA LYS A 244 -21.94 -2.25 -5.66
C LYS A 244 -23.18 -1.92 -6.49
N ASP A 245 -24.33 -2.30 -5.98
CA ASP A 245 -25.67 -2.23 -6.57
C ASP A 245 -26.38 -0.88 -6.30
N TYR A 246 -25.63 0.23 -6.33
CA TYR A 246 -26.18 1.56 -6.04
C TYR A 246 -27.32 1.96 -6.99
N ARG A 247 -27.29 1.51 -8.25
CA ARG A 247 -28.39 1.70 -9.22
C ARG A 247 -29.68 1.05 -8.74
N GLU A 248 -29.61 -0.17 -8.24
CA GLU A 248 -30.79 -0.90 -7.75
C GLU A 248 -31.35 -0.23 -6.49
N LEU A 249 -30.49 0.07 -5.52
CA LEU A 249 -30.85 0.76 -4.28
C LEU A 249 -31.49 2.12 -4.54
N SER A 250 -30.92 2.92 -5.45
CA SER A 250 -31.46 4.24 -5.79
C SER A 250 -32.82 4.18 -6.51
N MET A 251 -33.09 3.14 -7.31
CA MET A 251 -34.38 2.97 -7.98
C MET A 251 -35.46 2.41 -7.05
N GLN A 252 -35.13 1.39 -6.26
CA GLN A 252 -36.12 0.64 -5.48
C GLN A 252 -36.29 1.17 -4.04
N ARG A 253 -35.20 1.64 -3.43
CA ARG A 253 -35.14 2.04 -2.01
C ARG A 253 -34.43 3.40 -1.84
N PRO A 254 -34.87 4.47 -2.54
CA PRO A 254 -34.17 5.77 -2.55
C PRO A 254 -34.08 6.46 -1.17
N HIS A 255 -34.87 6.03 -0.18
CA HIS A 255 -34.88 6.57 1.17
C HIS A 255 -33.91 5.87 2.13
N VAL A 256 -33.32 4.74 1.73
CA VAL A 256 -32.38 3.98 2.57
C VAL A 256 -31.02 4.64 2.54
N LEU A 257 -30.46 4.87 3.73
CA LEU A 257 -29.14 5.50 3.90
C LEU A 257 -28.05 4.42 4.01
N LEU A 258 -26.88 4.72 3.46
CA LEU A 258 -25.75 3.78 3.34
C LEU A 258 -24.52 4.32 4.06
N ASN A 259 -23.63 3.43 4.51
CA ASN A 259 -22.34 3.78 5.13
C ASN A 259 -21.15 3.82 4.15
N GLN A 260 -21.40 3.95 2.84
CA GLN A 260 -20.38 3.99 1.79
C GLN A 260 -20.78 4.95 0.66
N PHE A 261 -19.82 5.53 -0.05
CA PHE A 261 -20.03 6.27 -1.30
C PHE A 261 -19.62 5.45 -2.53
N PRO A 262 -20.37 5.52 -3.65
CA PRO A 262 -19.86 4.97 -4.92
C PRO A 262 -18.56 5.67 -5.32
N CYS A 263 -17.64 4.93 -5.92
CA CYS A 263 -16.30 5.40 -6.31
C CYS A 263 -15.43 5.90 -5.13
N GLU A 264 -15.68 5.52 -3.88
CA GLU A 264 -14.82 5.93 -2.75
C GLU A 264 -13.41 5.30 -2.78
N SER A 265 -13.20 4.30 -3.65
CA SER A 265 -11.87 3.73 -3.96
C SER A 265 -10.85 4.79 -4.37
N VAL A 266 -11.29 5.94 -4.89
CA VAL A 266 -10.42 7.05 -5.29
C VAL A 266 -9.59 7.62 -4.13
N VAL A 267 -10.05 7.45 -2.88
CA VAL A 267 -9.28 7.82 -1.68
C VAL A 267 -8.79 6.60 -0.89
N THR A 268 -9.50 5.46 -0.95
CA THR A 268 -9.19 4.29 -0.12
C THR A 268 -8.18 3.32 -0.74
N VAL A 269 -7.85 3.46 -2.02
CA VAL A 269 -6.80 2.68 -2.70
C VAL A 269 -5.58 3.57 -2.98
N LYS A 270 -4.38 3.09 -2.65
CA LYS A 270 -3.17 3.94 -2.53
C LYS A 270 -2.74 4.61 -3.84
N ASP A 271 -2.85 3.90 -4.96
CA ASP A 271 -2.55 4.42 -6.29
C ASP A 271 -3.55 5.52 -6.69
N CYS A 272 -4.83 5.28 -6.42
CA CYS A 272 -5.88 6.25 -6.70
C CYS A 272 -5.75 7.49 -5.81
N LEU A 273 -5.44 7.30 -4.51
CA LEU A 273 -5.17 8.38 -3.57
C LEU A 273 -4.04 9.29 -4.07
N ALA A 274 -2.93 8.70 -4.52
CA ALA A 274 -1.80 9.43 -5.08
C ALA A 274 -2.15 10.12 -6.40
N ALA A 275 -2.99 9.51 -7.23
CA ALA A 275 -3.47 10.11 -8.47
C ALA A 275 -4.37 11.33 -8.21
N VAL A 276 -5.39 11.20 -7.36
CA VAL A 276 -6.33 12.30 -7.08
C VAL A 276 -5.70 13.41 -6.25
N SER A 277 -4.69 13.12 -5.43
CA SER A 277 -3.99 14.15 -4.65
C SER A 277 -3.33 15.20 -5.55
N ARG A 278 -2.94 14.85 -6.78
CA ARG A 278 -2.34 15.78 -7.76
C ARG A 278 -3.31 16.86 -8.24
N ARG A 279 -4.62 16.70 -8.01
CA ARG A 279 -5.61 17.77 -8.26
C ARG A 279 -5.51 18.90 -7.25
N ALA A 280 -4.90 18.63 -6.09
CA ALA A 280 -4.56 19.68 -5.14
C ALA A 280 -3.52 20.64 -5.74
N ASN A 281 -3.38 21.84 -5.16
CA ASN A 281 -2.33 22.80 -5.51
C ASN A 281 -2.19 23.12 -7.01
N ALA A 282 -3.31 23.24 -7.73
CA ALA A 282 -3.33 23.59 -9.16
C ALA A 282 -2.51 22.64 -10.07
N GLY A 283 -2.43 21.35 -9.71
CA GLY A 283 -1.75 20.33 -10.50
C GLY A 283 -0.37 19.93 -10.00
N SER A 284 0.16 20.54 -8.94
CA SER A 284 1.41 20.12 -8.31
C SER A 284 1.16 19.08 -7.20
N GLU A 285 2.15 18.23 -6.94
CA GLU A 285 2.08 17.31 -5.80
C GLU A 285 1.85 18.08 -4.48
N PRO A 286 0.91 17.63 -3.63
CA PRO A 286 0.66 18.30 -2.36
C PRO A 286 1.72 17.96 -1.32
N ASP A 287 2.11 18.95 -0.52
CA ASP A 287 3.11 18.75 0.54
C ASP A 287 2.64 17.78 1.63
N TRP A 288 1.32 17.56 1.76
CA TRP A 288 0.71 16.68 2.76
C TRP A 288 0.68 15.19 2.38
N LEU A 289 1.09 14.83 1.16
CA LEU A 289 1.26 13.43 0.76
C LEU A 289 2.73 13.18 0.44
N PRO A 290 3.36 12.12 0.97
CA PRO A 290 4.68 11.72 0.51
C PRO A 290 4.65 11.47 -1.01
N GLN A 291 5.65 11.98 -1.72
CA GLN A 291 5.77 11.79 -3.16
C GLN A 291 5.62 10.30 -3.53
N THR A 292 4.69 10.00 -4.42
CA THR A 292 4.24 8.63 -4.68
C THR A 292 4.07 8.38 -6.17
N PHE A 293 4.56 7.22 -6.63
CA PHE A 293 4.43 6.75 -8.01
C PHE A 293 3.74 5.39 -8.04
N ASN A 294 2.88 5.17 -9.02
CA ASN A 294 2.34 3.85 -9.32
C ASN A 294 3.33 3.05 -10.19
N LEU A 295 3.90 1.95 -9.69
CA LEU A 295 4.90 1.18 -10.44
C LEU A 295 4.36 0.51 -11.71
N GLN A 296 3.04 0.38 -11.88
CA GLN A 296 2.46 -0.17 -13.10
C GLN A 296 2.39 0.87 -14.24
N THR A 297 2.08 2.12 -13.92
CA THR A 297 1.80 3.18 -14.91
C THR A 297 2.85 4.28 -14.95
N GLU A 298 3.68 4.42 -13.92
CA GLU A 298 4.59 5.57 -13.70
C GLU A 298 6.03 5.13 -13.43
N LEU A 299 6.38 3.87 -13.76
CA LEU A 299 7.73 3.34 -13.57
C LEU A 299 8.82 4.20 -14.25
N PRO A 300 8.67 4.66 -15.51
CA PRO A 300 9.69 5.50 -16.14
C PRO A 300 9.93 6.81 -15.38
N GLN A 301 8.86 7.49 -14.97
CA GLN A 301 8.90 8.75 -14.22
C GLN A 301 9.58 8.54 -12.87
N PHE A 302 9.24 7.45 -12.17
CA PHE A 302 9.89 7.08 -10.92
C PHE A 302 11.40 6.87 -11.10
N ILE A 303 11.84 6.10 -12.09
CA ILE A 303 13.28 5.85 -12.33
C ILE A 303 14.00 7.15 -12.62
N LYS A 304 13.41 8.03 -13.45
CA LYS A 304 13.99 9.35 -13.73
C LYS A 304 14.12 10.17 -12.46
N HIS A 305 13.07 10.24 -11.65
CA HIS A 305 13.06 10.96 -10.38
C HIS A 305 14.10 10.40 -9.40
N TYR A 306 14.15 9.07 -9.24
CA TYR A 306 15.12 8.37 -8.40
C TYR A 306 16.56 8.75 -8.78
N ARG A 307 16.90 8.73 -10.08
CA ARG A 307 18.25 9.07 -10.56
C ARG A 307 18.59 10.54 -10.34
N LEU A 308 17.63 11.45 -10.55
CA LEU A 308 17.83 12.88 -10.27
C LEU A 308 18.12 13.12 -8.78
N ARG A 309 17.42 12.42 -7.88
CA ARG A 309 17.73 12.46 -6.43
C ARG A 309 19.11 11.92 -6.12
N GLN A 310 19.48 10.79 -6.72
CA GLN A 310 20.80 10.18 -6.56
C GLN A 310 21.92 11.13 -7.02
N GLN A 311 21.76 11.79 -8.17
CA GLN A 311 22.71 12.78 -8.69
C GLN A 311 22.86 14.00 -7.77
N ARG A 312 21.78 14.40 -7.09
CA ARG A 312 21.79 15.49 -6.09
C ARG A 312 22.41 15.06 -4.75
N GLY A 313 22.71 13.77 -4.55
CA GLY A 313 23.26 13.25 -3.30
C GLY A 313 22.29 13.35 -2.12
N VAL A 314 20.98 13.39 -2.36
CA VAL A 314 19.96 13.47 -1.30
C VAL A 314 19.45 12.08 -0.91
N ASN A 315 18.80 11.98 0.26
CA ASN A 315 18.20 10.72 0.71
C ASN A 315 17.26 10.13 -0.36
N ASN A 316 17.43 8.83 -0.63
CA ASN A 316 16.72 8.12 -1.68
C ASN A 316 16.09 6.81 -1.19
N HIS A 317 15.66 6.77 0.08
CA HIS A 317 14.91 5.64 0.61
C HIS A 317 13.44 5.77 0.23
N TRP A 318 12.88 4.66 -0.22
CA TRP A 318 11.49 4.54 -0.67
C TRP A 318 10.82 3.38 0.04
N ILE A 319 9.49 3.44 0.16
CA ILE A 319 8.66 2.37 0.70
C ILE A 319 7.69 1.89 -0.39
N CYS A 320 7.81 0.62 -0.75
CA CYS A 320 6.93 -0.05 -1.69
C CYS A 320 5.72 -0.60 -0.92
N LYS A 321 4.50 -0.25 -1.36
CA LYS A 321 3.24 -0.64 -0.70
C LYS A 321 2.26 -1.21 -1.72
N PRO A 322 1.62 -2.36 -1.46
CA PRO A 322 0.55 -2.87 -2.34
C PRO A 322 -0.62 -1.88 -2.41
N TRP A 323 -1.32 -1.83 -3.55
CA TRP A 323 -2.42 -0.89 -3.75
C TRP A 323 -3.54 -1.03 -2.70
N ASN A 324 -3.90 -2.26 -2.35
CA ASN A 324 -5.10 -2.61 -1.57
C ASN A 324 -4.84 -3.55 -0.38
N LEU A 325 -3.58 -3.88 -0.06
CA LEU A 325 -3.28 -4.63 1.17
C LEU A 325 -3.13 -3.68 2.37
N ALA A 326 -3.43 -4.21 3.54
CA ALA A 326 -3.38 -3.51 4.83
C ALA A 326 -2.37 -4.18 5.79
N ARG A 327 -2.21 -3.58 6.99
CA ARG A 327 -1.40 -4.13 8.11
C ARG A 327 0.10 -4.25 7.82
N GLY A 328 0.60 -3.49 6.84
CA GLY A 328 2.00 -3.53 6.43
C GLY A 328 2.40 -4.81 5.69
N LEU A 329 1.44 -5.63 5.26
CA LEU A 329 1.71 -6.81 4.46
C LEU A 329 2.40 -6.43 3.15
N ASP A 330 3.44 -7.18 2.79
CA ASP A 330 4.22 -6.99 1.56
C ASP A 330 4.71 -5.55 1.36
N THR A 331 5.05 -4.88 2.46
CA THR A 331 5.55 -3.50 2.48
C THR A 331 7.03 -3.48 2.80
N HIS A 332 7.81 -2.85 1.92
CA HIS A 332 9.28 -2.95 1.95
C HIS A 332 9.92 -1.57 1.83
N ILE A 333 10.92 -1.29 2.67
CA ILE A 333 11.69 -0.04 2.59
C ILE A 333 13.06 -0.35 2.01
N THR A 334 13.44 0.39 0.97
CA THR A 334 14.73 0.20 0.30
C THR A 334 15.15 1.46 -0.46
N ASP A 335 16.45 1.62 -0.65
CA ASP A 335 17.06 2.56 -1.59
C ASP A 335 17.63 1.84 -2.82
N ASN A 336 17.42 0.52 -2.98
CA ASN A 336 17.91 -0.24 -4.13
C ASN A 336 16.95 -0.13 -5.32
N LEU A 337 17.41 0.49 -6.42
CA LEU A 337 16.58 0.70 -7.61
C LEU A 337 16.18 -0.62 -8.28
N ASP A 338 17.10 -1.59 -8.38
CA ASP A 338 16.83 -2.88 -8.99
C ASP A 338 15.71 -3.59 -8.22
N TYR A 339 15.79 -3.58 -6.89
CA TYR A 339 14.72 -4.10 -6.02
C TYR A 339 13.37 -3.46 -6.37
N ILE A 340 13.29 -2.13 -6.38
CA ILE A 340 12.03 -1.41 -6.63
C ILE A 340 11.47 -1.73 -8.02
N ILE A 341 12.31 -1.81 -9.06
CA ILE A 341 11.88 -2.17 -10.41
C ILE A 341 11.28 -3.59 -10.44
N ARG A 342 11.97 -4.55 -9.81
CA ARG A 342 11.51 -5.95 -9.76
C ARG A 342 10.18 -6.11 -9.03
N GLN A 343 9.79 -5.20 -8.14
CA GLN A 343 8.50 -5.25 -7.45
C GLN A 343 7.28 -5.26 -8.40
N ARG A 344 7.43 -4.75 -9.63
CA ARG A 344 6.37 -4.79 -10.65
C ARG A 344 5.95 -6.20 -11.07
N GLU A 345 6.82 -7.20 -10.89
CA GLU A 345 6.56 -8.60 -11.22
C GLU A 345 5.74 -9.32 -10.15
N SER A 346 5.54 -8.67 -9.01
CA SER A 346 4.75 -9.17 -7.89
C SER A 346 3.37 -8.49 -7.85
N THR A 347 2.70 -8.47 -6.69
CA THR A 347 1.46 -7.71 -6.51
C THR A 347 1.63 -6.24 -6.89
N PRO A 348 0.66 -5.60 -7.60
CA PRO A 348 0.72 -4.18 -7.93
C PRO A 348 0.96 -3.28 -6.71
N LYS A 349 1.89 -2.33 -6.88
CA LYS A 349 2.42 -1.50 -5.79
C LYS A 349 2.55 -0.04 -6.21
N VAL A 350 2.40 0.82 -5.22
CA VAL A 350 2.95 2.18 -5.26
C VAL A 350 4.33 2.18 -4.62
N VAL A 351 5.19 3.10 -5.05
CA VAL A 351 6.43 3.45 -4.37
C VAL A 351 6.31 4.87 -3.84
N CYS A 352 6.41 5.02 -2.52
CA CYS A 352 6.27 6.29 -1.82
C CYS A 352 7.62 6.71 -1.22
N LYS A 353 7.92 8.00 -1.19
CA LYS A 353 9.12 8.50 -0.52
C LYS A 353 9.05 8.12 0.96
N TYR A 354 10.06 7.41 1.46
CA TYR A 354 10.12 7.04 2.88
C TYR A 354 10.43 8.28 3.71
N LEU A 355 9.69 8.48 4.81
CA LEU A 355 9.88 9.63 5.71
C LEU A 355 11.20 9.49 6.48
N GLU A 356 12.21 10.23 6.04
CA GLU A 356 13.55 10.21 6.61
C GLU A 356 13.72 11.07 7.86
N ASN A 357 12.87 12.08 8.02
CA ASN A 357 12.90 13.03 9.14
C ASN A 357 11.51 13.17 9.81
N PRO A 358 10.95 12.06 10.34
CA PRO A 358 9.68 12.10 11.04
C PRO A 358 9.82 12.87 12.37
N VAL A 359 8.73 13.47 12.84
CA VAL A 359 8.62 13.86 14.25
C VAL A 359 8.58 12.57 15.08
N LEU A 360 9.34 12.52 16.17
CA LEU A 360 9.51 11.33 16.99
C LEU A 360 8.87 11.54 18.36
N PHE A 361 8.52 10.46 19.04
CA PHE A 361 8.00 10.53 20.40
C PHE A 361 9.01 9.89 21.35
N ASP A 362 9.36 10.58 22.43
CA ASP A 362 10.27 10.03 23.43
C ASP A 362 9.53 9.08 24.36
N ARG A 363 9.89 7.81 24.31
CA ARG A 363 9.42 6.80 25.26
C ARG A 363 10.53 6.56 26.26
N VAL A 364 10.30 6.86 27.54
CA VAL A 364 11.29 6.71 28.62
C VAL A 364 12.02 5.35 28.58
N GLU A 365 11.31 4.28 28.26
CA GLU A 365 11.84 2.92 28.18
C GLU A 365 12.68 2.58 26.93
N VAL A 366 12.60 3.36 25.84
CA VAL A 366 13.15 3.01 24.51
C VAL A 366 13.95 4.15 23.86
N GLY A 367 13.60 5.41 24.13
CA GLY A 367 14.07 6.62 23.46
C GLY A 367 13.10 7.09 22.36
N LEU A 368 13.63 7.86 21.40
CA LEU A 368 12.87 8.46 20.30
C LEU A 368 12.38 7.40 19.30
N VAL A 369 11.06 7.20 19.23
CA VAL A 369 10.42 6.23 18.34
C VAL A 369 9.54 6.91 17.29
N LYS A 370 9.33 6.22 16.15
CA LYS A 370 8.28 6.62 15.20
C LYS A 370 6.90 6.41 15.83
N PHE A 371 5.98 7.28 15.47
CA PHE A 371 4.56 7.10 15.75
C PHE A 371 3.73 7.59 14.58
N ASP A 372 2.55 7.01 14.41
CA ASP A 372 1.53 7.53 13.51
C ASP A 372 0.27 7.89 14.31
N ILE A 373 -0.54 8.75 13.71
CA ILE A 373 -1.81 9.22 14.25
C ILE A 373 -2.91 8.76 13.31
N ARG A 374 -3.93 8.12 13.88
CA ARG A 374 -5.16 7.73 13.19
C ARG A 374 -6.30 8.63 13.60
N TYR A 375 -6.80 9.43 12.65
CA TYR A 375 -8.04 10.19 12.79
C TYR A 375 -9.21 9.44 12.17
N MET A 376 -10.38 9.52 12.81
CA MET A 376 -11.64 9.07 12.22
C MET A 376 -12.32 10.27 11.56
N LEU A 377 -12.55 10.17 10.25
CA LEU A 377 -13.28 11.16 9.47
C LEU A 377 -14.68 10.64 9.14
N MET A 378 -15.66 11.55 9.14
CA MET A 378 -17.05 11.30 8.78
C MET A 378 -17.40 12.16 7.57
N LEU A 379 -17.57 11.52 6.41
CA LEU A 379 -18.01 12.18 5.19
C LEU A 379 -19.54 12.14 5.14
N ARG A 380 -20.17 13.30 5.32
CA ARG A 380 -21.63 13.44 5.30
C ARG A 380 -22.17 13.63 3.87
N SER A 381 -21.51 14.45 3.07
CA SER A 381 -21.90 14.72 1.69
C SER A 381 -20.71 15.20 0.89
N VAL A 382 -20.73 15.01 -0.42
CA VAL A 382 -19.73 15.56 -1.35
C VAL A 382 -20.25 16.76 -2.13
N GLN A 383 -21.57 16.97 -2.15
CA GLN A 383 -22.22 18.12 -2.81
C GLN A 383 -23.41 18.65 -1.97
N PRO A 384 -23.23 19.72 -1.17
CA PRO A 384 -21.94 20.35 -0.84
C PRO A 384 -21.03 19.41 -0.04
N LEU A 385 -19.71 19.60 -0.13
CA LEU A 385 -18.76 18.83 0.67
C LEU A 385 -18.96 19.15 2.15
N ARG A 386 -19.23 18.12 2.97
CA ARG A 386 -19.34 18.20 4.43
C ARG A 386 -18.54 17.09 5.06
N LEU A 387 -17.48 17.46 5.77
CA LEU A 387 -16.54 16.53 6.38
C LEU A 387 -16.33 16.91 7.85
N TYR A 388 -16.35 15.90 8.72
CA TYR A 388 -16.09 16.05 10.14
C TYR A 388 -14.93 15.17 10.56
N ALA A 389 -14.11 15.63 11.50
CA ALA A 389 -13.17 14.79 12.24
C ALA A 389 -13.76 14.47 13.62
N TYR A 390 -13.56 13.25 14.10
CA TYR A 390 -13.75 12.92 15.50
C TYR A 390 -12.61 13.52 16.32
N ASN A 391 -12.92 14.15 17.45
CA ASN A 391 -11.93 14.86 18.27
C ASN A 391 -10.98 13.89 19.02
N VAL A 392 -11.32 12.60 19.06
CA VAL A 392 -10.44 11.54 19.55
C VAL A 392 -9.69 10.95 18.37
N PHE A 393 -8.36 10.88 18.50
CA PHE A 393 -7.46 10.18 17.59
C PHE A 393 -6.71 9.05 18.30
N TRP A 394 -6.19 8.09 17.53
CA TRP A 394 -5.47 6.94 18.08
C TRP A 394 -4.01 6.99 17.67
N LEU A 395 -3.14 6.77 18.64
CA LEU A 395 -1.70 6.71 18.42
C LEU A 395 -1.25 5.27 18.31
N ARG A 396 -0.24 5.08 17.46
CA ARG A 396 0.44 3.81 17.23
C ARG A 396 1.93 4.08 17.20
N PHE A 397 2.68 3.38 18.05
CA PHE A 397 4.10 3.61 18.26
C PHE A 397 4.93 2.44 17.74
N ALA A 398 6.10 2.75 17.20
CA ALA A 398 7.17 1.79 17.03
C ALA A 398 7.70 1.36 18.41
N ASN A 399 8.32 0.18 18.45
CA ASN A 399 8.86 -0.41 19.69
C ASN A 399 10.37 -0.28 19.83
N LYS A 400 11.05 0.19 18.79
CA LYS A 400 12.48 0.43 18.81
C LYS A 400 12.80 1.87 18.43
N HIS A 401 13.91 2.36 18.97
CA HIS A 401 14.48 3.65 18.62
C HIS A 401 14.62 3.79 17.09
N PHE A 402 14.18 4.93 16.56
CA PHE A 402 14.22 5.21 15.14
C PHE A 402 15.64 5.49 14.64
N SER A 403 16.01 4.87 13.53
CA SER A 403 17.22 5.18 12.79
C SER A 403 17.05 4.80 11.33
N LEU A 404 17.81 5.45 10.43
CA LEU A 404 17.80 5.17 9.00
C LEU A 404 18.72 4.00 8.64
N ASN A 405 18.51 2.85 9.28
CA ASN A 405 19.26 1.62 9.05
C ASN A 405 18.43 0.40 9.45
N HIS A 406 18.81 -0.78 8.95
CA HIS A 406 18.08 -2.04 9.18
C HIS A 406 16.59 -1.92 8.85
N PHE A 407 16.31 -1.54 7.60
CA PHE A 407 14.96 -1.28 7.10
C PHE A 407 14.03 -2.50 7.13
N ASP A 408 14.59 -3.69 7.32
CA ASP A 408 13.91 -4.95 7.56
C ASP A 408 13.50 -5.17 9.04
N ASP A 409 13.92 -4.31 9.97
CA ASP A 409 13.47 -4.32 11.36
C ASP A 409 12.07 -3.70 11.49
N TYR A 410 11.05 -4.56 11.44
CA TYR A 410 9.65 -4.16 11.51
C TYR A 410 9.34 -3.23 12.70
N GLN A 411 9.85 -3.59 13.89
CA GLN A 411 9.56 -2.87 15.14
C GLN A 411 10.20 -1.48 15.23
N ARG A 412 11.14 -1.15 14.34
CA ARG A 412 11.77 0.18 14.21
C ARG A 412 11.04 1.07 13.21
N HIS A 413 10.61 0.50 12.09
CA HIS A 413 10.14 1.28 10.95
C HIS A 413 8.62 1.35 10.81
N PHE A 414 7.89 0.39 11.38
CA PHE A 414 6.44 0.33 11.39
C PHE A 414 5.89 0.59 12.79
N THR A 415 4.63 0.95 12.86
CA THR A 415 3.94 1.41 14.07
C THR A 415 2.74 0.53 14.44
N VAL A 416 2.35 -0.38 13.53
CA VAL A 416 1.19 -1.26 13.68
C VAL A 416 1.60 -2.55 14.40
N MET A 417 1.67 -2.50 15.73
CA MET A 417 2.13 -3.66 16.53
C MET A 417 1.03 -4.67 16.88
N ASN A 418 -0.24 -4.31 16.74
CA ASN A 418 -1.38 -5.12 17.18
C ASN A 418 -1.61 -6.42 16.38
N TYR A 419 -0.87 -6.64 15.29
CA TYR A 419 -0.92 -7.88 14.51
C TYR A 419 0.40 -8.67 14.54
N ALA A 420 1.43 -8.17 15.21
CA ALA A 420 2.71 -8.86 15.34
C ALA A 420 2.68 -9.76 16.58
N GLU A 421 2.91 -11.06 16.38
CA GLU A 421 2.88 -12.05 17.45
C GLU A 421 3.95 -11.76 18.51
N GLY A 422 3.55 -11.75 19.79
CA GLY A 422 4.46 -11.55 20.93
C GLY A 422 4.98 -10.11 21.09
N VAL A 423 4.41 -9.12 20.39
CA VAL A 423 4.86 -7.73 20.45
C VAL A 423 3.96 -6.88 21.36
N GLU A 424 4.57 -6.13 22.27
CA GLU A 424 3.85 -5.25 23.19
C GLU A 424 3.29 -4.00 22.47
N LEU A 425 2.04 -3.64 22.79
CA LEU A 425 1.41 -2.41 22.31
C LEU A 425 1.55 -1.31 23.37
N LYS A 426 2.23 -0.21 23.04
CA LYS A 426 2.17 1.00 23.86
C LYS A 426 0.83 1.72 23.62
N GLN A 427 0.04 1.84 24.68
CA GLN A 427 -1.20 2.61 24.70
C GLN A 427 -0.91 3.99 25.31
N VAL A 428 -1.25 5.05 24.58
CA VAL A 428 -1.30 6.44 25.06
C VAL A 428 -2.60 7.03 24.53
N HIS A 429 -3.40 7.64 25.41
CA HIS A 429 -4.64 8.30 24.99
C HIS A 429 -4.35 9.68 24.41
N TYR A 430 -5.25 10.19 23.55
CA TYR A 430 -5.02 11.42 22.80
C TYR A 430 -4.81 12.65 23.71
N ASP A 431 -5.55 12.73 24.80
CA ASP A 431 -5.50 13.79 25.81
C ASP A 431 -4.21 13.76 26.64
N GLU A 432 -3.75 12.56 27.01
CA GLU A 432 -2.43 12.36 27.63
C GLU A 432 -1.31 12.75 26.65
N PHE A 433 -1.43 12.30 25.40
CA PHE A 433 -0.43 12.56 24.36
C PHE A 433 -0.26 14.04 24.08
N ILE A 434 -1.34 14.83 24.00
CA ILE A 434 -1.25 16.28 23.77
C ILE A 434 -0.33 16.93 24.81
N SER A 435 -0.54 16.61 26.09
CA SER A 435 0.27 17.15 27.19
C SER A 435 1.73 16.71 27.09
N MET A 436 1.97 15.44 26.76
CA MET A 436 3.34 14.90 26.59
C MET A 436 4.05 15.50 25.38
N PHE A 437 3.34 15.66 24.27
CA PHE A 437 3.84 16.20 23.03
C PHE A 437 4.24 17.67 23.18
N GLU A 438 3.38 18.49 23.79
CA GLU A 438 3.67 19.92 24.03
C GLU A 438 4.80 20.10 25.06
N MET A 439 4.97 19.17 25.99
CA MET A 439 6.14 19.16 26.89
C MET A 439 7.44 18.83 26.14
N GLN A 440 7.40 17.89 25.21
CA GLN A 440 8.55 17.50 24.40
C GLN A 440 8.90 18.56 23.33
N TYR A 441 7.88 19.24 22.80
CA TYR A 441 7.98 20.23 21.73
C TYR A 441 7.29 21.56 22.13
N PRO A 442 7.88 22.33 23.06
CA PRO A 442 7.22 23.50 23.67
C PRO A 442 6.93 24.65 22.71
N ASP A 443 7.58 24.70 21.55
CA ASP A 443 7.36 25.71 20.52
C ASP A 443 6.16 25.36 19.59
N TYR A 444 5.52 24.21 19.78
CA TYR A 444 4.44 23.71 18.92
C TYR A 444 3.24 23.27 19.76
N THR A 445 2.13 24.02 19.69
CA THR A 445 0.89 23.57 20.32
C THR A 445 0.23 22.48 19.47
N TRP A 446 -0.39 21.48 20.10
CA TRP A 446 -1.10 20.45 19.34
C TRP A 446 -2.23 21.04 18.51
N LYS A 447 -2.90 22.08 19.03
CA LYS A 447 -4.00 22.76 18.33
C LYS A 447 -3.57 23.36 16.99
N GLU A 448 -2.35 23.91 16.89
CA GLU A 448 -1.81 24.43 15.64
C GLU A 448 -1.47 23.29 14.67
N VAL A 449 -0.80 22.25 15.17
CA VAL A 449 -0.47 21.05 14.39
C VAL A 449 -1.74 20.37 13.85
N GLU A 450 -2.77 20.24 14.68
CA GLU A 450 -4.07 19.68 14.31
C GLU A 450 -4.80 20.55 13.27
N GLY A 451 -4.64 21.87 13.33
CA GLY A 451 -5.13 22.78 12.31
C GLY A 451 -4.55 22.48 10.93
N ASP A 452 -3.24 22.22 10.85
CA ASP A 452 -2.58 21.83 9.59
C ASP A 452 -2.99 20.42 9.13
N VAL A 453 -3.22 19.49 10.07
CA VAL A 453 -3.77 18.16 9.77
C VAL A 453 -5.16 18.27 9.15
N PHE A 454 -6.07 19.07 9.74
CA PHE A 454 -7.42 19.26 9.20
C PHE A 454 -7.42 20.01 7.88
N LYS A 455 -6.47 20.92 7.66
CA LYS A 455 -6.25 21.55 6.35
C LYS A 455 -5.86 20.50 5.29
N ALA A 456 -4.96 19.58 5.60
CA ALA A 456 -4.60 18.49 4.69
C ALA A 456 -5.80 17.59 4.35
N PHE A 457 -6.62 17.23 5.35
CA PHE A 457 -7.85 16.47 5.11
C PHE A 457 -8.85 17.21 4.22
N LYS A 458 -9.03 18.51 4.46
CA LYS A 458 -9.88 19.37 3.63
C LYS A 458 -9.43 19.35 2.18
N GLU A 459 -8.15 19.62 1.92
CA GLU A 459 -7.58 19.65 0.57
C GLU A 459 -7.71 18.29 -0.13
N LEU A 460 -7.45 17.18 0.56
CA LEU A 460 -7.64 15.83 0.04
C LEU A 460 -9.09 15.60 -0.43
N PHE A 461 -10.07 15.87 0.43
CA PHE A 461 -11.47 15.60 0.07
C PHE A 461 -12.02 16.61 -0.95
N GLN A 462 -11.50 17.84 -1.00
CA GLN A 462 -11.79 18.77 -2.09
C GLN A 462 -11.25 18.24 -3.43
N ALA A 463 -10.02 17.73 -3.46
CA ALA A 463 -9.43 17.12 -4.65
C ALA A 463 -10.21 15.87 -5.10
N ALA A 464 -10.56 14.99 -4.16
CA ALA A 464 -11.30 13.76 -4.41
C ALA A 464 -12.76 13.98 -4.89
N THR A 465 -13.33 15.16 -4.64
CA THR A 465 -14.71 15.52 -5.02
C THR A 465 -14.80 16.60 -6.11
N SER A 466 -13.65 17.05 -6.63
CA SER A 466 -13.56 18.11 -7.65
C SER A 466 -14.07 17.70 -9.04
N ARG A 467 -14.18 16.39 -9.30
CA ARG A 467 -14.66 15.82 -10.57
C ARG A 467 -15.85 14.89 -10.31
N PRO A 468 -16.80 14.77 -11.26
CA PRO A 468 -17.91 13.82 -11.12
C PRO A 468 -17.42 12.37 -11.15
N ALA A 469 -18.27 11.44 -10.71
CA ALA A 469 -18.04 10.02 -10.91
C ALA A 469 -17.90 9.68 -12.41
N PRO A 470 -17.04 8.71 -12.79
CA PRO A 470 -16.23 7.85 -11.92
C PRO A 470 -14.89 8.47 -11.46
N TYR A 471 -14.59 9.71 -11.84
CA TYR A 471 -13.29 10.34 -11.64
C TYR A 471 -13.08 10.86 -10.20
N GLY A 472 -14.17 11.16 -9.49
CA GLY A 472 -14.17 11.49 -8.07
C GLY A 472 -15.21 10.67 -7.30
N ILE A 473 -15.30 10.90 -5.99
CA ILE A 473 -16.30 10.27 -5.14
C ILE A 473 -17.70 10.66 -5.67
N CYS A 474 -18.56 9.67 -5.91
CA CYS A 474 -19.87 9.91 -6.49
C CYS A 474 -20.79 10.64 -5.52
N ALA A 475 -21.43 11.71 -5.99
CA ALA A 475 -22.51 12.35 -5.23
C ALA A 475 -23.74 11.44 -5.20
N TYR A 476 -24.03 10.87 -4.02
CA TYR A 476 -25.25 10.11 -3.79
C TYR A 476 -25.91 10.57 -2.48
N PRO A 477 -27.12 11.17 -2.51
CA PRO A 477 -27.75 11.75 -1.31
C PRO A 477 -27.92 10.80 -0.12
N SER A 478 -28.02 9.50 -0.40
CA SER A 478 -28.17 8.46 0.61
C SER A 478 -26.85 7.97 1.22
N SER A 479 -25.69 8.33 0.65
CA SER A 479 -24.39 7.88 1.13
C SER A 479 -23.83 8.71 2.27
N ARG A 480 -23.32 8.04 3.29
CA ARG A 480 -22.46 8.53 4.37
C ARG A 480 -21.23 7.65 4.41
N ALA A 481 -20.11 8.09 4.97
CA ALA A 481 -18.99 7.19 5.18
C ALA A 481 -18.16 7.58 6.40
N ILE A 482 -17.51 6.58 6.98
CA ILE A 482 -16.43 6.77 7.94
C ILE A 482 -15.12 6.28 7.32
N TYR A 483 -14.05 7.04 7.55
CA TYR A 483 -12.71 6.68 7.10
C TYR A 483 -11.73 6.80 8.27
N ALA A 484 -10.76 5.89 8.37
CA ALA A 484 -9.60 6.11 9.23
C ALA A 484 -8.44 6.64 8.39
N VAL A 485 -8.03 7.88 8.62
CA VAL A 485 -6.86 8.47 7.98
C VAL A 485 -5.65 8.29 8.88
N ASP A 486 -4.65 7.61 8.33
CA ASP A 486 -3.40 7.36 9.01
C ASP A 486 -2.36 8.37 8.52
N LEU A 487 -1.73 9.09 9.43
CA LEU A 487 -0.75 10.12 9.10
C LEU A 487 0.44 10.10 10.04
N MET A 488 1.55 10.65 9.57
CA MET A 488 2.71 11.01 10.38
C MET A 488 2.99 12.50 10.24
N LEU A 489 3.77 13.05 11.17
CA LEU A 489 4.33 14.39 11.03
C LEU A 489 5.79 14.26 10.57
N LYS A 490 6.23 15.14 9.66
CA LYS A 490 7.66 15.27 9.29
C LYS A 490 8.16 16.66 9.62
N TRP A 491 9.42 16.75 10.01
CA TRP A 491 10.12 18.03 10.09
C TRP A 491 10.42 18.54 8.69
N SER A 492 9.92 19.74 8.38
CA SER A 492 10.15 20.46 7.13
C SER A 492 10.77 21.81 7.42
N LYS A 493 11.36 22.42 6.38
CA LYS A 493 12.05 23.71 6.49
C LYS A 493 11.47 24.69 5.47
N ALA A 494 10.99 25.83 5.97
CA ALA A 494 10.48 26.91 5.15
C ALA A 494 11.62 27.69 4.45
N PRO A 495 11.34 28.46 3.38
CA PRO A 495 12.38 29.21 2.66
C PRO A 495 13.16 30.21 3.53
N ASN A 496 12.52 30.76 4.57
CA ASN A 496 13.13 31.66 5.54
C ASN A 496 14.04 30.96 6.56
N GLY A 497 14.05 29.62 6.56
CA GLY A 497 14.86 28.80 7.44
C GLY A 497 14.12 28.19 8.63
N ASP A 498 12.87 28.60 8.87
CA ASP A 498 12.08 28.11 9.99
C ASP A 498 11.73 26.63 9.82
N ILE A 499 11.81 25.89 10.92
CA ILE A 499 11.42 24.48 10.96
C ILE A 499 9.94 24.42 11.35
N PHE A 500 9.20 23.52 10.71
CA PHE A 500 7.80 23.29 11.05
C PHE A 500 7.43 21.82 10.87
N MET A 501 6.33 21.41 11.51
CA MET A 501 5.80 20.06 11.36
C MET A 501 4.81 20.02 10.20
N GLN A 502 5.12 19.24 9.17
CA GLN A 502 4.26 19.04 8.02
C GLN A 502 3.51 17.70 8.17
N PRO A 503 2.17 17.70 8.18
CA PRO A 503 1.37 16.48 8.12
C PRO A 503 1.66 15.67 6.86
N GLN A 504 1.76 14.35 6.97
CA GLN A 504 1.99 13.40 5.88
C GLN A 504 0.93 12.30 5.96
N ILE A 505 -0.11 12.40 5.14
CA ILE A 505 -1.12 11.35 4.99
C ILE A 505 -0.44 10.12 4.41
N LEU A 506 -0.61 8.98 5.06
CA LEU A 506 0.00 7.70 4.66
C LEU A 506 -0.99 6.82 3.90
N GLU A 507 -2.25 6.83 4.32
CA GLU A 507 -3.37 6.08 3.72
C GLU A 507 -4.72 6.54 4.29
N VAL A 508 -5.80 6.25 3.56
CA VAL A 508 -7.19 6.37 4.00
C VAL A 508 -7.80 4.98 4.00
N ASN A 509 -8.29 4.53 5.14
CA ASN A 509 -8.80 3.17 5.31
C ASN A 509 -10.32 3.14 5.29
N PHE A 510 -10.86 2.31 4.40
CA PHE A 510 -12.27 1.87 4.41
C PHE A 510 -12.54 0.94 5.59
N SER A 511 -13.72 1.05 6.20
CA SER A 511 -14.21 0.18 7.29
C SER A 511 -13.14 -0.16 8.35
N PRO A 512 -12.59 0.85 9.05
CA PRO A 512 -11.50 0.64 9.99
C PRO A 512 -11.91 -0.26 11.17
N ASP A 513 -10.93 -0.94 11.77
CA ASP A 513 -11.15 -1.67 13.02
C ASP A 513 -11.42 -0.70 14.17
N CYS A 514 -12.66 -0.70 14.65
CA CYS A 514 -13.15 0.14 15.72
C CYS A 514 -13.16 -0.55 17.11
N THR A 515 -12.46 -1.67 17.29
CA THR A 515 -12.46 -2.42 18.57
C THR A 515 -11.98 -1.54 19.72
N ARG A 516 -10.81 -0.90 19.57
CA ARG A 516 -10.27 0.03 20.58
C ARG A 516 -11.16 1.27 20.73
N ALA A 517 -11.76 1.76 19.65
CA ALA A 517 -12.67 2.90 19.71
C ALA A 517 -13.89 2.59 20.60
N CYS A 518 -14.53 1.44 20.40
CA CYS A 518 -15.66 1.02 21.23
C CYS A 518 -15.26 0.72 22.68
N LEU A 519 -14.07 0.16 22.91
CA LEU A 519 -13.59 -0.16 24.25
C LEU A 519 -13.36 1.08 25.11
N TYR A 520 -12.69 2.10 24.55
CA TYR A 520 -12.29 3.30 25.29
C TYR A 520 -13.31 4.45 25.17
N HIS A 521 -14.15 4.43 24.15
CA HIS A 521 -15.20 5.42 23.90
C HIS A 521 -16.51 4.69 23.54
N PRO A 522 -17.27 4.17 24.53
CA PRO A 522 -18.47 3.36 24.29
C PRO A 522 -19.53 4.05 23.41
N ASP A 523 -19.64 5.37 23.49
CA ASP A 523 -20.55 6.18 22.66
C ASP A 523 -20.03 6.47 21.25
N PHE A 524 -18.89 5.89 20.84
CA PHE A 524 -18.29 6.12 19.53
C PHE A 524 -19.30 5.95 18.39
N TYR A 525 -19.99 4.80 18.31
CA TYR A 525 -20.99 4.59 17.26
C TYR A 525 -22.23 5.46 17.42
N ASN A 526 -22.60 5.83 18.65
CA ASN A 526 -23.69 6.78 18.88
C ASN A 526 -23.35 8.14 18.26
N HIS A 527 -22.14 8.67 18.51
CA HIS A 527 -21.68 9.93 17.92
C HIS A 527 -21.57 9.87 16.39
N MET A 528 -21.01 8.79 15.84
CA MET A 528 -20.91 8.60 14.38
C MET A 528 -22.30 8.61 13.73
N PHE A 529 -23.25 7.85 14.30
CA PHE A 529 -24.59 7.73 13.73
C PHE A 529 -25.41 9.01 13.88
N GLN A 530 -25.33 9.66 15.04
CA GLN A 530 -25.99 10.94 15.29
C GLN A 530 -25.49 12.02 14.31
N THR A 531 -24.16 12.10 14.12
CA THR A 531 -23.54 13.05 13.19
C THR A 531 -23.95 12.77 11.74
N LEU A 532 -23.87 11.51 11.28
CA LEU A 532 -24.05 11.17 9.86
C LEU A 532 -25.50 11.01 9.42
N PHE A 533 -26.36 10.45 10.27
CA PHE A 533 -27.72 10.05 9.89
C PHE A 533 -28.83 10.90 10.52
N LEU A 534 -28.55 11.63 11.61
CA LEU A 534 -29.50 12.59 12.17
C LEU A 534 -29.15 14.04 11.79
N ASP A 535 -27.96 14.29 11.23
CA ASP A 535 -27.46 15.65 10.95
C ASP A 535 -27.40 16.51 12.23
N GLU A 536 -27.16 15.88 13.38
CA GLU A 536 -27.15 16.48 14.72
C GLU A 536 -25.76 16.39 15.37
N PRO A 537 -24.70 17.04 14.84
CA PRO A 537 -23.35 16.96 15.41
C PRO A 537 -23.21 17.69 16.76
N GLN A 538 -24.27 18.36 17.23
CA GLN A 538 -24.27 19.02 18.53
C GLN A 538 -24.05 17.97 19.62
N ASP A 539 -23.27 18.32 20.64
CA ASP A 539 -22.92 17.45 21.77
C ASP A 539 -22.11 16.18 21.41
N CYS A 540 -21.78 15.98 20.14
CA CYS A 540 -20.79 14.98 19.72
C CYS A 540 -19.38 15.59 19.79
N PRO A 541 -18.35 14.82 20.17
CA PRO A 541 -16.96 15.26 20.16
C PRO A 541 -16.42 15.23 18.72
N VAL A 542 -16.97 16.10 17.86
CA VAL A 542 -16.63 16.21 16.44
C VAL A 542 -16.32 17.65 16.07
N THR A 543 -15.41 17.83 15.11
CA THR A 543 -15.06 19.12 14.52
C THR A 543 -15.42 19.11 13.04
N GLN A 544 -16.21 20.09 12.59
CA GLN A 544 -16.48 20.26 11.17
C GLN A 544 -15.27 20.87 10.47
N ILE A 545 -14.76 20.18 9.44
CA ILE A 545 -13.59 20.61 8.65
C ILE A 545 -14.03 21.55 7.50
N ILE A 546 -15.15 21.22 6.84
CA ILE A 546 -15.72 21.98 5.72
C ILE A 546 -17.24 21.86 5.67
#